data_AF-A0A7C9VRR4-F1
#
_entry.id   AF-A0A7C9VRR4-F1
#
_cell.length_a   1.000
_cell.length_b   1.000
_cell.length_c   1.000
_cell.angle_alpha   90.00
_cell.angle_beta   90.00
_cell.angle_gamma   90.00
#
_symmetry.space_group_name_H-M   'P 1'
#
loop_
_entity.id
_entity.type
_entity.pdbx_description
1 polymer ?
#
loop_
_entity_poly.entity_id
_entity_poly.type
_entity_poly.pdbx_seq_one_letter_code
_entity_poly.pdbx_strand_id
1 'polypeptide(L)'
;MRNEGGGSWRKLNRYRMAEGVEIVRGQGDRVELKVSMPGDEHGFFGRQCPSCDQVFRVSMIDYEKLPDDLFLWCVYCGHHCEHSEFMTQQQKDRALQAVTDLSVQMVDHMFAEVFGRGSRSRRSGSGIEIRYRSKPFYPRPLPGIDEERLVRERKCVDCSLRYAVFGEHRFCPVCGVLPSDVVSTDALAAETARLDGLAQLPADAVATLREQGVFTRIWVDTLENLVGIVETLASAVFRAAVVDAATRLNGKGNIFQRLDDTADLFVAAGHADLRAVLDTSTWRRLGESWAARHVFTHNDGVIDARYLARVPSSTARIGQRLTITEASCRQAIVDVDALCRALTALT
;
A
#
# COMPACT_ATOMS: atom_id res chain seq x y z
N MET A 1 41.50 -27.26 -23.85
CA MET A 1 40.45 -26.40 -23.27
C MET A 1 40.45 -25.07 -23.99
N ARG A 2 39.60 -24.91 -25.00
CA ARG A 2 39.43 -23.63 -25.72
C ARG A 2 38.30 -22.86 -25.08
N ASN A 3 38.56 -21.57 -24.89
CA ASN A 3 37.72 -20.58 -24.27
C ASN A 3 36.57 -20.20 -25.25
N GLU A 4 35.38 -20.77 -25.08
CA GLU A 4 34.20 -20.51 -25.93
C GLU A 4 33.26 -19.41 -25.37
N GLY A 5 33.70 -18.63 -24.38
CA GLY A 5 32.88 -17.54 -23.80
C GLY A 5 32.89 -16.22 -24.58
N GLY A 6 33.84 -15.99 -25.48
CA GLY A 6 34.09 -14.68 -26.09
C GLY A 6 33.29 -14.35 -27.37
N GLY A 7 32.62 -15.32 -27.98
CA GLY A 7 31.97 -15.16 -29.29
C GLY A 7 30.57 -14.55 -29.25
N SER A 8 29.83 -14.75 -28.15
CA SER A 8 28.43 -14.32 -28.02
C SER A 8 28.30 -12.79 -27.87
N TRP A 9 29.13 -12.21 -27.00
CA TRP A 9 29.11 -10.77 -26.68
C TRP A 9 29.40 -9.86 -27.88
N ARG A 10 30.32 -10.25 -28.77
CA ARG A 10 30.64 -9.47 -29.99
C ARG A 10 29.49 -9.38 -30.98
N LYS A 11 28.55 -10.34 -30.97
CA LYS A 11 27.38 -10.32 -31.87
C LYS A 11 26.25 -9.43 -31.34
N LEU A 12 26.19 -9.17 -30.03
CA LEU A 12 25.13 -8.38 -29.40
C LEU A 12 25.39 -6.87 -29.48
N ASN A 13 26.66 -6.45 -29.57
CA ASN A 13 27.05 -5.04 -29.71
C ASN A 13 26.68 -4.41 -31.08
N ARG A 14 26.06 -5.19 -31.98
CA ARG A 14 25.57 -4.70 -33.29
C ARG A 14 24.17 -4.11 -33.22
N TYR A 15 23.43 -4.37 -32.14
CA TYR A 15 22.07 -3.89 -31.97
C TYR A 15 22.09 -2.49 -31.37
N ARG A 16 21.33 -1.57 -31.96
CA ARG A 16 21.13 -0.24 -31.42
C ARG A 16 20.06 -0.33 -30.34
N MET A 17 20.34 0.23 -29.17
CA MET A 17 19.39 0.29 -28.07
C MET A 17 18.93 1.72 -27.84
N ALA A 18 17.68 1.86 -27.39
CA ALA A 18 17.19 3.13 -26.89
C ALA A 18 17.97 3.52 -25.62
N GLU A 19 18.02 4.81 -25.32
CA GLU A 19 18.56 5.29 -24.04
C GLU A 19 17.84 4.59 -22.87
N GLY A 20 18.63 4.07 -21.92
CA GLY A 20 18.11 3.30 -20.79
C GLY A 20 17.83 1.82 -21.06
N VAL A 21 18.25 1.25 -22.20
CA VAL A 21 18.21 -0.19 -22.47
C VAL A 21 19.62 -0.74 -22.67
N GLU A 22 19.96 -1.79 -21.93
CA GLU A 22 21.25 -2.48 -22.03
C GLU A 22 21.05 -3.99 -22.23
N ILE A 23 21.86 -4.60 -23.10
CA ILE A 23 21.92 -6.07 -23.20
C ILE A 23 22.91 -6.56 -22.14
N VAL A 24 22.41 -7.28 -21.14
CA VAL A 24 23.24 -7.75 -20.00
C VAL A 24 23.88 -9.09 -20.30
N ARG A 25 23.17 -9.99 -20.98
CA ARG A 25 23.68 -11.29 -21.41
C ARG A 25 23.04 -11.72 -22.71
N GLY A 26 23.76 -12.51 -23.48
CA GLY A 26 23.14 -13.35 -24.49
C GLY A 26 23.87 -14.67 -24.60
N GLN A 27 23.11 -15.76 -24.59
CA GLN A 27 23.61 -17.12 -24.71
C GLN A 27 22.66 -17.91 -25.60
N GLY A 28 23.15 -18.34 -26.77
CA GLY A 28 22.32 -19.05 -27.74
C GLY A 28 21.17 -18.18 -28.26
N ASP A 29 19.94 -18.61 -27.99
CA ASP A 29 18.67 -17.98 -28.34
C ASP A 29 18.11 -17.04 -27.25
N ARG A 30 18.73 -16.99 -26.07
CA ARG A 30 18.29 -16.14 -24.96
C ARG A 30 19.09 -14.85 -24.91
N VAL A 31 18.37 -13.73 -24.80
CA VAL A 31 18.91 -12.39 -24.58
C VAL A 31 18.26 -11.81 -23.33
N GLU A 32 19.09 -11.26 -22.45
CA GLU A 32 18.68 -10.60 -21.23
C GLU A 32 18.84 -9.08 -21.39
N LEU A 33 17.75 -8.35 -21.19
CA LEU A 33 17.70 -6.89 -21.29
C LEU A 33 17.52 -6.27 -19.91
N LYS A 34 18.32 -5.26 -19.60
CA LYS A 34 18.08 -4.33 -18.51
C LYS A 34 17.41 -3.09 -19.08
N VAL A 35 16.18 -2.82 -18.64
CA VAL A 35 15.41 -1.64 -19.02
C VAL A 35 15.31 -0.73 -17.80
N SER A 36 15.77 0.51 -17.94
CA SER A 36 15.71 1.52 -16.90
C SER A 36 14.26 1.91 -16.61
N MET A 37 13.88 1.80 -15.34
CA MET A 37 12.59 2.22 -14.81
C MET A 37 12.79 3.51 -14.02
N PRO A 38 12.41 4.68 -14.57
CA PRO A 38 12.55 5.93 -13.85
C PRO A 38 11.61 5.98 -12.65
N GLY A 39 12.11 6.53 -11.54
CA GLY A 39 11.28 6.93 -10.41
C GLY A 39 10.73 8.34 -10.61
N ASP A 40 9.90 8.76 -9.65
CA ASP A 40 9.44 10.14 -9.52
C ASP A 40 10.53 11.06 -8.95
N GLU A 41 10.18 12.34 -8.76
CA GLU A 41 11.04 13.37 -8.19
C GLU A 41 11.52 13.07 -6.75
N HIS A 42 10.88 12.14 -6.05
CA HIS A 42 11.25 11.70 -4.70
C HIS A 42 12.05 10.39 -4.71
N GLY A 43 12.32 9.81 -5.88
CA GLY A 43 13.08 8.58 -6.03
C GLY A 43 12.26 7.30 -5.75
N PHE A 44 10.95 7.35 -5.93
CA PHE A 44 10.04 6.23 -5.78
C PHE A 44 9.47 5.79 -7.13
N PHE A 45 9.15 4.50 -7.29
CA PHE A 45 8.52 3.95 -8.49
C PHE A 45 7.31 3.08 -8.13
N GLY A 46 6.32 3.00 -9.03
CA GLY A 46 5.06 2.32 -8.76
C GLY A 46 5.12 0.80 -8.80
N ARG A 47 4.18 0.20 -8.07
CA ARG A 47 3.85 -1.22 -8.07
C ARG A 47 2.34 -1.35 -8.00
N GLN A 48 1.77 -2.24 -8.79
CA GLN A 48 0.33 -2.47 -8.81
C GLN A 48 0.02 -3.91 -8.41
N CYS A 49 -0.86 -4.09 -7.44
CA CYS A 49 -1.23 -5.44 -7.01
C CYS A 49 -2.09 -6.14 -8.07
N PRO A 50 -1.73 -7.36 -8.52
CA PRO A 50 -2.54 -8.11 -9.49
C PRO A 50 -3.86 -8.65 -8.91
N SER A 51 -4.06 -8.57 -7.58
CA SER A 51 -5.25 -9.09 -6.91
C SER A 51 -6.30 -8.04 -6.56
N CYS A 52 -5.90 -6.81 -6.25
CA CYS A 52 -6.83 -5.74 -5.83
C CYS A 52 -6.67 -4.44 -6.63
N ASP A 53 -5.83 -4.45 -7.66
CA ASP A 53 -5.53 -3.34 -8.57
C ASP A 53 -4.98 -2.06 -7.93
N GLN A 54 -4.80 -2.05 -6.61
CA GLN A 54 -4.27 -0.91 -5.86
C GLN A 54 -2.78 -0.70 -6.15
N VAL A 55 -2.40 0.58 -6.21
CA VAL A 55 -1.03 1.02 -6.48
C VAL A 55 -0.35 1.46 -5.18
N PHE A 56 0.88 1.01 -5.00
CA PHE A 56 1.81 1.51 -3.98
C PHE A 56 3.15 1.86 -4.64
N ARG A 57 4.05 2.55 -3.93
CA ARG A 57 5.37 2.92 -4.47
C ARG A 57 6.48 2.44 -3.56
N VAL A 58 7.63 2.13 -4.13
CA VAL A 58 8.81 1.66 -3.40
C VAL A 58 9.99 2.56 -3.73
N SER A 59 10.84 2.85 -2.74
CA SER A 59 12.05 3.64 -2.95
C SER A 59 13.02 2.88 -3.85
N MET A 60 13.47 3.50 -4.94
CA MET A 60 14.43 2.88 -5.86
C MET A 60 15.73 2.51 -5.17
N ILE A 61 16.27 3.40 -4.33
CA ILE A 61 17.53 3.20 -3.61
C ILE A 61 17.45 1.98 -2.68
N ASP A 62 16.31 1.76 -2.03
CA ASP A 62 16.15 0.62 -1.14
C ASP A 62 15.85 -0.65 -1.92
N TYR A 63 15.09 -0.53 -3.01
CA TYR A 63 14.76 -1.62 -3.91
C TYR A 63 16.00 -2.21 -4.61
N GLU A 64 16.93 -1.38 -5.05
CA GLU A 64 18.20 -1.81 -5.69
C GLU A 64 19.10 -2.65 -4.79
N LYS A 65 18.89 -2.60 -3.47
CA LYS A 65 19.65 -3.39 -2.48
C LYS A 65 19.03 -4.77 -2.23
N LEU A 66 17.83 -5.01 -2.73
CA LEU A 66 17.11 -6.28 -2.56
C LEU A 66 17.64 -7.33 -3.54
N PRO A 67 17.48 -8.64 -3.22
CA PRO A 67 17.88 -9.70 -4.15
C PRO A 67 17.01 -9.70 -5.41
N ASP A 68 17.52 -10.31 -6.49
CA ASP A 68 16.81 -10.39 -7.77
C ASP A 68 15.58 -11.30 -7.71
N ASP A 69 15.61 -12.38 -6.92
CA ASP A 69 14.51 -13.32 -6.69
C ASP A 69 13.54 -12.85 -5.59
N LEU A 70 13.11 -11.59 -5.70
CA LEU A 70 12.27 -10.93 -4.71
C LEU A 70 10.79 -11.26 -4.88
N PHE A 71 10.14 -11.60 -3.77
CA PHE A 71 8.69 -11.60 -3.63
C PHE A 71 8.24 -10.32 -2.92
N LEU A 72 7.09 -9.79 -3.34
CA LEU A 72 6.48 -8.62 -2.74
C LEU A 72 5.14 -8.96 -2.11
N TRP A 73 4.85 -8.29 -1.00
CA TRP A 73 3.53 -8.22 -0.40
C TRP A 73 2.80 -6.97 -0.90
N CYS A 74 1.53 -7.12 -1.28
CA CYS A 74 0.65 -5.97 -1.43
C CYS A 74 0.46 -5.32 -0.06
N VAL A 75 0.80 -4.03 0.03
CA VAL A 75 0.67 -3.23 1.27
C VAL A 75 -0.75 -3.19 1.83
N TYR A 76 -1.75 -3.44 0.99
CA TYR A 76 -3.18 -3.36 1.31
C TYR A 76 -3.79 -4.72 1.66
N CYS A 77 -3.84 -5.63 0.69
CA CYS A 77 -4.56 -6.89 0.83
C CYS A 77 -3.69 -8.06 1.26
N GLY A 78 -2.36 -7.90 1.31
CA GLY A 78 -1.44 -8.98 1.67
C GLY A 78 -1.23 -10.04 0.59
N HIS A 79 -1.66 -9.80 -0.66
CA HIS A 79 -1.31 -10.68 -1.77
C HIS A 79 0.22 -10.78 -1.91
N HIS A 80 0.75 -12.00 -2.02
CA HIS A 80 2.19 -12.27 -2.00
C HIS A 80 2.61 -13.05 -3.24
N CYS A 81 3.42 -12.43 -4.10
CA CYS A 81 3.91 -13.04 -5.35
C CYS A 81 5.21 -12.38 -5.82
N GLU A 82 5.78 -12.88 -6.93
CA GLU A 82 7.02 -12.36 -7.50
C GLU A 82 6.90 -10.87 -7.84
N HIS A 83 7.98 -10.11 -7.63
CA HIS A 83 7.96 -8.66 -7.81
C HIS A 83 7.61 -8.21 -9.24
N SER A 84 7.85 -9.05 -10.25
CA SER A 84 7.50 -8.84 -11.66
C SER A 84 5.98 -8.77 -11.87
N GLU A 85 5.22 -9.52 -11.09
CA GLU A 85 3.75 -9.52 -11.16
C GLU A 85 3.16 -8.18 -10.70
N PHE A 86 3.92 -7.42 -9.91
CA PHE A 86 3.54 -6.10 -9.45
C PHE A 86 3.87 -4.97 -10.43
N MET A 87 4.31 -5.26 -11.64
CA MET A 87 4.58 -4.21 -12.64
C MET A 87 3.29 -3.51 -13.06
N THR A 88 3.34 -2.18 -13.09
CA THR A 88 2.24 -1.37 -13.63
C THR A 88 2.13 -1.56 -15.15
N GLN A 89 0.98 -1.20 -15.73
CA GLN A 89 0.82 -1.30 -17.19
C GLN A 89 1.86 -0.45 -17.93
N GLN A 90 2.16 0.76 -17.46
CA GLN A 90 3.16 1.63 -18.09
C GLN A 90 4.57 1.03 -18.04
N GLN A 91 4.94 0.36 -16.94
CA GLN A 91 6.20 -0.37 -16.84
C GLN A 91 6.27 -1.54 -17.82
N LYS A 92 5.16 -2.28 -17.97
CA LYS A 92 5.05 -3.38 -18.95
C LYS A 92 5.18 -2.87 -20.38
N ASP A 93 4.49 -1.79 -20.73
CA ASP A 93 4.55 -1.18 -22.06
C ASP A 93 5.97 -0.68 -22.40
N ARG A 94 6.64 -0.07 -21.41
CA ARG A 94 8.03 0.37 -21.53
C ARG A 94 8.99 -0.80 -21.78
N ALA A 95 8.86 -1.89 -21.03
CA ALA A 95 9.66 -3.09 -21.23
C ALA A 95 9.37 -3.76 -22.60
N LEU A 96 8.09 -3.83 -22.98
CA LEU A 96 7.67 -4.41 -24.26
C LEU A 96 8.20 -3.60 -25.46
N GLN A 97 8.29 -2.28 -25.35
CA GLN A 97 8.90 -1.43 -26.36
C GLN A 97 10.37 -1.81 -26.63
N ALA A 98 11.16 -2.01 -25.56
CA ALA A 98 12.56 -2.42 -25.67
C ALA A 98 12.71 -3.80 -26.35
N VAL A 99 11.89 -4.76 -25.94
CA VAL A 99 11.87 -6.12 -26.53
C VAL A 99 11.46 -6.08 -28.00
N THR A 100 10.47 -5.27 -28.35
CA THR A 100 9.98 -5.11 -29.73
C THR A 100 11.07 -4.57 -30.64
N ASP A 101 11.77 -3.52 -30.22
CA ASP A 101 12.82 -2.89 -31.04
C ASP A 101 14.05 -3.78 -31.21
N LEU A 102 14.41 -4.57 -30.19
CA LEU A 102 15.43 -5.62 -30.35
C LEU A 102 14.96 -6.70 -31.35
N SER A 103 13.72 -7.17 -31.22
CA SER A 103 13.17 -8.24 -32.06
C SER A 103 13.14 -7.87 -33.54
N VAL A 104 12.74 -6.63 -33.86
CA VAL A 104 12.76 -6.10 -35.24
C VAL A 104 14.17 -6.13 -35.81
N GLN A 105 15.18 -5.73 -35.04
CA GLN A 105 16.57 -5.77 -35.50
C GLN A 105 17.12 -7.19 -35.63
N MET A 106 16.72 -8.12 -34.74
CA MET A 106 17.10 -9.53 -34.86
C MET A 106 16.56 -10.13 -36.16
N VAL A 107 15.30 -9.86 -36.49
CA VAL A 107 14.67 -10.31 -37.73
C VAL A 107 15.33 -9.68 -38.95
N ASP A 108 15.56 -8.36 -38.98
CA ASP A 108 16.26 -7.67 -40.07
C ASP A 108 17.66 -8.27 -40.32
N HIS A 109 18.40 -8.57 -39.26
CA HIS A 109 19.71 -9.18 -39.37
C HIS A 109 19.63 -10.62 -39.91
N MET A 110 18.64 -11.41 -39.51
CA MET A 110 18.43 -12.76 -40.07
C MET A 110 18.15 -12.69 -41.57
N PHE A 111 17.28 -11.77 -42.02
CA PHE A 111 17.04 -11.54 -43.44
C PHE A 111 18.31 -11.08 -44.18
N ALA A 112 19.11 -10.19 -43.57
CA ALA A 112 20.39 -9.76 -44.14
C ALA A 112 21.40 -10.91 -44.27
N GLU A 113 21.45 -11.85 -43.32
CA GLU A 113 22.33 -13.02 -43.42
C GLU A 113 21.88 -14.01 -44.50
N VAL A 114 20.58 -14.26 -44.62
CA VAL A 114 20.00 -15.21 -45.59
C VAL A 114 20.02 -14.66 -47.02
N PHE A 115 19.63 -13.39 -47.21
CA PHE A 115 19.42 -12.80 -48.53
C PHE A 115 20.49 -11.76 -48.92
N GLY A 116 21.27 -11.25 -47.96
CA GLY A 116 22.34 -10.28 -48.22
C GLY A 116 23.67 -10.91 -48.63
N ARG A 117 23.87 -12.21 -48.37
CA ARG A 117 24.93 -12.99 -49.05
C ARG A 117 24.47 -13.24 -50.47
N GLY A 118 24.82 -12.30 -51.36
CA GLY A 118 24.46 -12.32 -52.77
C GLY A 118 24.57 -13.72 -53.36
N SER A 119 23.53 -14.11 -54.10
CA SER A 119 23.52 -15.30 -54.93
C SER A 119 24.88 -15.47 -55.63
N ARG A 120 25.64 -16.50 -55.26
CA ARG A 120 26.71 -16.97 -56.13
C ARG A 120 25.99 -17.49 -57.36
N SER A 121 26.01 -16.68 -58.42
CA SER A 121 25.58 -17.02 -59.78
C SER A 121 25.58 -18.54 -60.01
N ARG A 122 24.40 -19.14 -59.97
CA ARG A 122 24.16 -20.46 -60.56
C ARG A 122 23.39 -20.21 -61.84
N ARG A 123 24.12 -20.30 -62.96
CA ARG A 123 23.55 -20.47 -64.29
C ARG A 123 22.71 -21.75 -64.31
N SER A 124 21.38 -21.63 -64.19
CA SER A 124 20.38 -22.39 -64.96
C SER A 124 18.98 -22.26 -64.35
N GLY A 125 18.00 -21.89 -65.18
CA GLY A 125 16.60 -22.37 -65.10
C GLY A 125 15.73 -21.90 -63.93
N SER A 126 14.75 -21.03 -64.25
CA SER A 126 13.54 -20.69 -63.47
C SER A 126 13.67 -20.69 -61.94
N GLY A 127 14.04 -19.54 -61.36
CA GLY A 127 14.05 -19.31 -59.92
C GLY A 127 13.45 -17.96 -59.54
N ILE A 128 12.84 -17.89 -58.36
CA ILE A 128 12.30 -16.67 -57.77
C ILE A 128 13.46 -15.81 -57.25
N GLU A 129 13.64 -14.60 -57.79
CA GLU A 129 14.63 -13.63 -57.32
C GLU A 129 14.06 -12.82 -56.14
N ILE A 130 14.60 -13.02 -54.94
CA ILE A 130 14.24 -12.24 -53.74
C ILE A 130 15.34 -11.20 -53.50
N ARG A 131 15.02 -9.91 -53.69
CA ARG A 131 15.92 -8.79 -53.39
C ARG A 131 15.62 -8.22 -52.01
N TYR A 132 16.61 -8.29 -51.12
CA TYR A 132 16.54 -7.72 -49.78
C TYR A 132 17.51 -6.54 -49.64
N ARG A 133 17.06 -5.43 -49.04
CA ARG A 133 17.90 -4.29 -48.69
C ARG A 133 17.54 -3.84 -47.27
N SER A 134 18.44 -4.05 -46.32
CA SER A 134 18.26 -3.55 -44.96
C SER A 134 18.29 -2.02 -44.94
N LYS A 135 17.50 -1.44 -44.04
CA LYS A 135 17.52 0.00 -43.74
C LYS A 135 18.10 0.20 -42.33
N PRO A 136 18.82 1.30 -42.04
CA PRO A 136 19.28 1.58 -40.70
C PRO A 136 18.08 1.64 -39.73
N PHE A 137 18.11 0.82 -38.68
CA PHE A 137 17.12 0.87 -37.62
C PHE A 137 17.50 1.95 -36.59
N TYR A 138 16.50 2.68 -36.12
CA TYR A 138 16.63 3.65 -35.03
C TYR A 138 15.63 3.25 -33.95
N PRO A 139 16.10 2.85 -32.75
CA PRO A 139 15.21 2.52 -31.64
C PRO A 139 14.28 3.68 -31.32
N ARG A 140 13.03 3.37 -31.01
CA ARG A 140 12.08 4.37 -30.54
C ARG A 140 12.42 4.73 -29.10
N PRO A 141 12.21 5.99 -28.68
CA PRO A 141 12.31 6.36 -27.28
C PRO A 141 11.39 5.48 -26.43
N LEU A 142 11.86 5.11 -25.23
CA LEU A 142 11.04 4.36 -24.29
C LEU A 142 9.84 5.22 -23.82
N PRO A 143 8.61 4.66 -23.76
CA PRO A 143 7.44 5.33 -23.21
C PRO A 143 7.73 5.90 -21.82
N GLY A 144 7.29 7.14 -21.59
CA GLY A 144 7.35 7.75 -20.27
C GLY A 144 6.53 6.97 -19.24
N ILE A 145 6.90 7.10 -17.97
CA ILE A 145 6.12 6.60 -16.84
C ILE A 145 5.62 7.82 -16.08
N ASP A 146 4.30 8.01 -16.09
CA ASP A 146 3.59 9.03 -15.33
C ASP A 146 2.50 8.33 -14.51
N GLU A 147 2.89 7.94 -13.31
CA GLU A 147 2.05 7.21 -12.36
C GLU A 147 1.62 8.14 -11.22
N GLU A 148 0.47 7.83 -10.62
CA GLU A 148 -0.07 8.64 -9.53
C GLU A 148 0.93 8.81 -8.37
N ARG A 149 1.09 10.05 -7.92
CA ARG A 149 2.01 10.41 -6.85
C ARG A 149 1.40 10.04 -5.52
N LEU A 150 2.06 9.14 -4.79
CA LEU A 150 1.61 8.74 -3.46
C LEU A 150 2.02 9.76 -2.41
N VAL A 151 1.07 10.02 -1.51
CA VAL A 151 1.12 11.18 -0.62
C VAL A 151 1.90 10.88 0.67
N ARG A 152 1.89 9.63 1.13
CA ARG A 152 2.41 9.27 2.45
C ARG A 152 3.56 8.29 2.35
N GLU A 153 4.78 8.82 2.49
CA GLU A 153 5.98 8.03 2.66
C GLU A 153 5.99 7.32 4.03
N ARG A 154 6.53 6.12 4.03
CA ARG A 154 6.65 5.21 5.17
C ARG A 154 8.01 4.56 5.17
N LYS A 155 8.49 4.21 6.35
CA LYS A 155 9.70 3.42 6.56
C LYS A 155 9.33 2.25 7.46
N CYS A 156 9.50 1.03 6.96
CA CYS A 156 9.22 -0.16 7.74
C CYS A 156 10.11 -0.23 8.98
N VAL A 157 9.54 -0.52 10.15
CA VAL A 157 10.28 -0.64 11.41
C VAL A 157 11.19 -1.87 11.45
N ASP A 158 10.81 -2.95 10.76
CA ASP A 158 11.55 -4.22 10.79
C ASP A 158 12.66 -4.27 9.72
N CYS A 159 12.34 -3.95 8.46
CA CYS A 159 13.29 -4.07 7.35
C CYS A 159 13.83 -2.74 6.82
N SER A 160 13.41 -1.60 7.38
CA SER A 160 13.83 -0.25 6.96
C SER A 160 13.49 0.16 5.53
N LEU A 161 12.76 -0.67 4.75
CA LEU A 161 12.30 -0.33 3.41
C LEU A 161 11.47 0.95 3.44
N ARG A 162 11.80 1.91 2.57
CA ARG A 162 10.93 3.06 2.30
C ARG A 162 9.95 2.75 1.17
N TYR A 163 8.69 3.04 1.42
CA TYR A 163 7.58 2.85 0.49
C TYR A 163 6.56 3.97 0.70
N ALA A 164 5.69 4.20 -0.27
CA ALA A 164 4.60 5.15 -0.15
C ALA A 164 3.27 4.47 -0.46
N VAL A 165 2.21 4.94 0.19
CA VAL A 165 0.87 4.35 0.12
C VAL A 165 -0.20 5.45 0.05
N PHE A 166 -1.34 5.11 -0.54
CA PHE A 166 -2.63 5.73 -0.25
C PHE A 166 -3.27 5.12 0.99
N GLY A 167 -3.98 5.93 1.79
CA GLY A 167 -4.88 5.39 2.82
C GLY A 167 -4.20 4.58 3.93
N GLU A 168 -4.97 3.64 4.48
CA GLU A 168 -4.50 2.65 5.47
C GLU A 168 -3.81 1.48 4.77
N HIS A 169 -2.78 0.93 5.42
CA HIS A 169 -2.04 -0.22 4.92
C HIS A 169 -1.68 -1.14 6.10
N ARG A 170 -1.47 -2.42 5.81
CA ARG A 170 -1.28 -3.47 6.84
C ARG A 170 -0.01 -4.30 6.62
N PHE A 171 0.67 -4.13 5.49
CA PHE A 171 1.84 -4.90 5.11
C PHE A 171 2.97 -3.98 4.65
N CYS A 172 4.20 -4.34 5.03
CA CYS A 172 5.42 -3.91 4.37
C CYS A 172 5.57 -4.68 3.04
N PRO A 173 5.97 -4.02 1.94
CA PRO A 173 6.19 -4.69 0.67
C PRO A 173 7.17 -5.87 0.71
N VAL A 174 8.12 -5.88 1.67
CA VAL A 174 9.20 -6.88 1.72
C VAL A 174 8.99 -7.88 2.87
N CYS A 175 8.80 -7.42 4.11
CA CYS A 175 8.74 -8.32 5.27
C CYS A 175 7.32 -8.75 5.69
N GLY A 176 6.28 -8.30 4.99
CA GLY A 176 4.91 -8.75 5.22
C GLY A 176 4.20 -7.97 6.33
N VAL A 177 3.49 -8.67 7.22
CA VAL A 177 2.57 -8.07 8.20
C VAL A 177 3.27 -7.03 9.06
N LEU A 178 2.72 -5.82 9.13
CA LEU A 178 3.23 -4.77 10.00
C LEU A 178 2.83 -5.01 11.46
N PRO A 179 3.69 -4.61 12.43
CA PRO A 179 3.32 -4.60 13.83
C PRO A 179 2.02 -3.82 14.10
N SER A 180 1.17 -4.34 14.98
CA SER A 180 -0.18 -3.78 15.21
C SER A 180 -0.15 -2.37 15.79
N ASP A 181 0.88 -2.05 16.58
CA ASP A 181 1.12 -0.71 17.13
C ASP A 181 1.44 0.30 16.02
N VAL A 182 2.28 -0.07 15.05
CA VAL A 182 2.58 0.75 13.85
C VAL A 182 1.30 0.99 13.05
N VAL A 183 0.53 -0.07 12.78
CA VAL A 183 -0.74 0.04 12.04
C VAL A 183 -1.74 0.96 12.76
N SER A 184 -1.88 0.82 14.08
CA SER A 184 -2.81 1.64 14.86
C SER A 184 -2.40 3.12 14.87
N THR A 185 -1.10 3.40 15.02
CA THR A 185 -0.54 4.75 14.98
C THR A 185 -0.79 5.40 13.61
N ASP A 186 -0.55 4.65 12.53
CA ASP A 186 -0.78 5.13 11.18
C ASP A 186 -2.26 5.41 10.88
N ALA A 187 -3.17 4.57 11.39
CA ALA A 187 -4.60 4.78 11.26
C ALA A 187 -5.05 6.06 12.01
N LEU A 188 -4.57 6.30 13.23
CA LEU A 188 -4.86 7.53 13.97
C LEU A 188 -4.31 8.79 13.29
N ALA A 189 -3.11 8.70 12.70
CA ALA A 189 -2.55 9.77 11.90
C ALA A 189 -3.38 10.03 10.63
N ALA A 190 -3.96 8.98 10.03
CA ALA A 190 -4.85 9.11 8.88
C ALA A 190 -6.17 9.82 9.24
N GLU A 191 -6.76 9.50 10.39
CA GLU A 191 -7.95 10.19 10.91
C GLU A 191 -7.65 11.68 11.16
N THR A 192 -6.49 11.99 11.76
CA THR A 192 -6.05 13.38 11.96
C THR A 192 -5.89 14.13 10.64
N ALA A 193 -5.17 13.54 9.68
CA ALA A 193 -4.96 14.15 8.37
C ALA A 193 -6.27 14.36 7.59
N ARG A 194 -7.27 13.49 7.79
CA ARG A 194 -8.60 13.67 7.19
C ARG A 194 -9.30 14.92 7.73
N LEU A 195 -9.25 15.15 9.05
CA LEU A 195 -9.81 16.36 9.66
C LEU A 195 -9.04 17.62 9.24
N ASP A 196 -7.71 17.54 9.14
CA ASP A 196 -6.88 18.65 8.66
C ASP A 196 -7.20 19.02 7.20
N GLY A 197 -7.38 18.02 6.33
CA GLY A 197 -7.77 18.23 4.95
C GLY A 197 -9.12 18.95 4.81
N LEU A 198 -10.10 18.62 5.67
CA LEU A 198 -11.38 19.32 5.73
C LEU A 198 -11.24 20.78 6.16
N ALA A 199 -10.34 21.07 7.11
CA ALA A 199 -10.11 22.42 7.62
C ALA A 199 -9.43 23.34 6.58
N GLN A 200 -8.78 22.76 5.57
CA GLN A 200 -8.06 23.48 4.51
C GLN A 200 -8.93 23.74 3.27
N LEU A 201 -10.19 23.28 3.25
CA LEU A 201 -11.08 23.46 2.11
C LEU A 201 -11.41 24.96 1.88
N PRO A 202 -11.51 25.40 0.62
CA PRO A 202 -11.95 26.75 0.31
C PRO A 202 -13.42 26.96 0.70
N ALA A 203 -13.78 28.21 1.03
CA ALA A 203 -15.04 28.53 1.69
C ALA A 203 -16.31 28.15 0.88
N ASP A 204 -16.21 28.21 -0.45
CA ASP A 204 -17.26 27.78 -1.39
C ASP A 204 -17.47 26.27 -1.32
N ALA A 205 -16.40 25.47 -1.34
CA ALA A 205 -16.47 24.03 -1.17
C ALA A 205 -17.04 23.64 0.21
N VAL A 206 -16.66 24.35 1.27
CA VAL A 206 -17.18 24.12 2.64
C VAL A 206 -18.70 24.30 2.69
N ALA A 207 -19.25 25.35 2.07
CA ALA A 207 -20.68 25.60 2.05
C ALA A 207 -21.43 24.45 1.37
N THR A 208 -21.00 24.05 0.18
CA THR A 208 -21.61 22.96 -0.59
C THR A 208 -21.54 21.62 0.16
N LEU A 209 -20.39 21.26 0.70
CA LEU A 209 -20.20 20.00 1.42
C LEU A 209 -20.98 19.96 2.75
N ARG A 210 -21.19 21.11 3.38
CA ARG A 210 -22.03 21.21 4.58
C ARG A 210 -23.50 20.98 4.27
N GLU A 211 -24.02 21.55 3.18
CA GLU A 211 -25.39 21.29 2.72
C GLU A 211 -25.62 19.81 2.40
N GLN A 212 -24.60 19.13 1.91
CA GLN A 212 -24.62 17.68 1.63
C GLN A 212 -24.42 16.81 2.87
N GLY A 213 -24.21 17.40 4.05
CA GLY A 213 -24.02 16.66 5.31
C GLY A 213 -22.66 15.95 5.45
N VAL A 214 -21.70 16.25 4.58
CA VAL A 214 -20.41 15.54 4.48
C VAL A 214 -19.60 15.64 5.77
N PHE A 215 -19.56 16.82 6.41
CA PHE A 215 -18.82 17.02 7.66
C PHE A 215 -19.35 16.13 8.79
N THR A 216 -20.68 16.12 9.00
CA THR A 216 -21.29 15.31 10.04
C THR A 216 -21.05 13.82 9.78
N ARG A 217 -21.13 13.38 8.52
CA ARG A 217 -20.83 11.99 8.18
C ARG A 217 -19.39 11.62 8.49
N ILE A 218 -18.43 12.46 8.10
CA ILE A 218 -17.00 12.23 8.37
C ILE A 218 -16.71 12.18 9.87
N TRP A 219 -17.31 13.06 10.68
CA TRP A 219 -17.13 13.04 12.13
C TRP A 219 -17.67 11.76 12.78
N VAL A 220 -18.83 11.28 12.31
CA VAL A 220 -19.38 9.99 12.76
C VAL A 220 -18.49 8.83 12.33
N ASP A 221 -18.06 8.80 11.07
CA ASP A 221 -17.16 7.77 10.53
C ASP A 221 -15.83 7.73 11.31
N THR A 222 -15.29 8.88 11.70
CA THR A 222 -14.10 8.95 12.54
C THR A 222 -14.32 8.24 13.89
N LEU A 223 -15.44 8.47 14.59
CA LEU A 223 -15.72 7.73 15.83
C LEU A 223 -15.86 6.22 15.60
N GLU A 224 -16.50 5.81 14.51
CA GLU A 224 -16.66 4.38 14.18
C GLU A 224 -15.30 3.72 13.91
N ASN A 225 -14.44 4.39 13.15
CA ASN A 225 -13.09 3.92 12.83
C ASN A 225 -12.20 3.81 14.07
N LEU A 226 -12.27 4.78 14.99
CA LEU A 226 -11.49 4.77 16.23
C LEU A 226 -11.72 3.50 17.06
N VAL A 227 -12.96 3.02 17.15
CA VAL A 227 -13.27 1.77 17.84
C VAL A 227 -12.66 0.57 17.11
N GLY A 228 -12.68 0.55 15.78
CA GLY A 228 -12.07 -0.51 14.96
C GLY A 228 -10.54 -0.56 15.09
N ILE A 229 -9.89 0.60 15.23
CA ILE A 229 -8.44 0.69 15.50
C ILE A 229 -8.11 0.02 16.84
N VAL A 230 -8.84 0.40 17.91
CA VAL A 230 -8.65 -0.17 19.25
C VAL A 230 -8.96 -1.66 19.27
N GLU A 231 -10.04 -2.09 18.62
CA GLU A 231 -10.41 -3.50 18.53
C GLU A 231 -9.28 -4.34 17.94
N THR A 232 -8.73 -3.89 16.81
CA THR A 232 -7.67 -4.60 16.11
C THR A 232 -6.41 -4.67 16.96
N LEU A 233 -5.99 -3.55 17.55
CA LEU A 233 -4.80 -3.48 18.39
C LEU A 233 -4.96 -4.32 19.65
N ALA A 234 -6.05 -4.13 20.40
CA ALA A 234 -6.29 -4.85 21.65
C ALA A 234 -6.36 -6.36 21.43
N SER A 235 -6.99 -6.83 20.34
CA SER A 235 -6.98 -8.25 19.96
C SER A 235 -5.58 -8.77 19.67
N ALA A 236 -4.77 -8.02 18.92
CA ALA A 236 -3.40 -8.41 18.59
C ALA A 236 -2.52 -8.46 19.85
N VAL A 237 -2.54 -7.41 20.67
CA VAL A 237 -1.82 -7.33 21.95
C VAL A 237 -2.23 -8.47 22.86
N PHE A 238 -3.54 -8.71 23.06
CA PHE A 238 -4.01 -9.76 23.95
C PHE A 238 -3.56 -11.15 23.48
N ARG A 239 -3.61 -11.43 22.17
CA ARG A 239 -3.17 -12.71 21.60
C ARG A 239 -1.66 -12.91 21.70
N ALA A 240 -0.88 -11.82 21.66
CA ALA A 240 0.56 -11.87 21.85
C ALA A 240 0.95 -12.04 23.33
N ALA A 241 0.22 -11.38 24.24
CA ALA A 241 0.53 -11.34 25.67
C ALA A 241 0.07 -12.59 26.43
N VAL A 242 -1.06 -13.19 26.02
CA VAL A 242 -1.77 -14.19 26.81
C VAL A 242 -1.69 -15.57 26.16
N VAL A 243 -1.00 -16.51 26.82
CA VAL A 243 -0.74 -17.88 26.30
C VAL A 243 -2.02 -18.63 25.95
N ASP A 244 -3.08 -18.51 26.76
CA ASP A 244 -4.38 -19.16 26.56
C ASP A 244 -5.43 -18.25 25.91
N ALA A 245 -5.00 -17.21 25.17
CA ALA A 245 -5.88 -16.21 24.58
C ALA A 245 -7.06 -16.80 23.80
N ALA A 246 -6.82 -17.84 22.99
CA ALA A 246 -7.87 -18.50 22.20
C ALA A 246 -9.01 -19.05 23.08
N THR A 247 -8.67 -19.68 24.20
CA THR A 247 -9.63 -20.22 25.16
C THR A 247 -10.39 -19.08 25.85
N ARG A 248 -9.67 -18.03 26.27
CA ARG A 248 -10.29 -16.89 26.96
C ARG A 248 -11.21 -16.06 26.06
N LEU A 249 -10.93 -16.01 24.76
CA LEU A 249 -11.73 -15.28 23.77
C LEU A 249 -12.92 -16.10 23.25
N ASN A 250 -12.97 -17.40 23.51
CA ASN A 250 -14.03 -18.26 23.02
C ASN A 250 -15.41 -17.77 23.50
N GLY A 251 -16.34 -17.58 22.55
CA GLY A 251 -17.70 -17.11 22.83
C GLY A 251 -17.83 -15.64 23.24
N LYS A 252 -16.75 -14.83 23.23
CA LYS A 252 -16.80 -13.43 23.70
C LYS A 252 -17.16 -12.39 22.61
N GLY A 253 -17.26 -12.83 21.36
CA GLY A 253 -17.63 -11.99 20.21
C GLY A 253 -16.76 -10.74 20.10
N ASN A 254 -17.39 -9.58 19.85
CA ASN A 254 -16.72 -8.28 19.71
C ASN A 254 -16.33 -7.67 21.07
N ILE A 255 -15.63 -8.43 21.92
CA ILE A 255 -15.24 -7.95 23.26
C ILE A 255 -14.35 -6.72 23.19
N PHE A 256 -13.46 -6.65 22.22
CA PHE A 256 -12.55 -5.52 22.07
C PHE A 256 -13.21 -4.24 21.53
N GLN A 257 -14.46 -4.30 21.10
CA GLN A 257 -15.28 -3.11 20.84
C GLN A 257 -15.94 -2.56 22.11
N ARG A 258 -15.89 -3.29 23.23
CA ARG A 258 -16.50 -2.90 24.51
C ARG A 258 -15.37 -2.47 25.45
N LEU A 259 -15.33 -1.16 25.73
CA LEU A 259 -14.21 -0.52 26.43
C LEU A 259 -13.93 -1.12 27.83
N ASP A 260 -14.97 -1.25 28.67
CA ASP A 260 -14.80 -1.81 30.02
C ASP A 260 -14.47 -3.30 29.99
N ASP A 261 -15.17 -4.07 29.16
CA ASP A 261 -14.91 -5.51 29.04
C ASP A 261 -13.49 -5.79 28.53
N THR A 262 -12.94 -4.92 27.66
CA THR A 262 -11.53 -4.99 27.25
C THR A 262 -10.61 -4.86 28.45
N ALA A 263 -10.80 -3.82 29.28
CA ALA A 263 -9.99 -3.62 30.48
C ALA A 263 -10.12 -4.79 31.46
N ASP A 264 -11.35 -5.24 31.72
CA ASP A 264 -11.62 -6.38 32.60
C ASP A 264 -10.98 -7.67 32.07
N LEU A 265 -10.94 -7.88 30.75
CA LEU A 265 -10.29 -9.03 30.13
C LEU A 265 -8.78 -9.02 30.36
N PHE A 266 -8.11 -7.88 30.20
CA PHE A 266 -6.68 -7.74 30.48
C PHE A 266 -6.38 -7.93 31.97
N VAL A 267 -7.19 -7.35 32.87
CA VAL A 267 -7.06 -7.55 34.32
C VAL A 267 -7.23 -9.02 34.70
N ALA A 268 -8.23 -9.71 34.15
CA ALA A 268 -8.44 -11.13 34.39
C ALA A 268 -7.28 -12.00 33.87
N ALA A 269 -6.51 -11.51 32.90
CA ALA A 269 -5.29 -12.13 32.40
C ALA A 269 -4.03 -11.75 33.19
N GLY A 270 -4.14 -10.91 34.23
CA GLY A 270 -3.05 -10.52 35.11
C GLY A 270 -2.27 -9.28 34.66
N HIS A 271 -2.76 -8.56 33.65
CA HIS A 271 -2.17 -7.30 33.20
C HIS A 271 -2.69 -6.10 34.02
N ALA A 272 -1.97 -4.98 33.94
CA ALA A 272 -2.39 -3.74 34.58
C ALA A 272 -3.76 -3.28 34.07
N ASP A 273 -4.54 -2.66 34.95
CA ASP A 273 -5.84 -2.10 34.59
C ASP A 273 -5.66 -0.83 33.76
N LEU A 274 -6.11 -0.86 32.50
CA LEU A 274 -6.07 0.27 31.56
C LEU A 274 -6.73 1.54 32.14
N ARG A 275 -7.75 1.38 33.00
CA ARG A 275 -8.43 2.49 33.70
C ARG A 275 -7.50 3.23 34.65
N ALA A 276 -6.59 2.50 35.30
CA ALA A 276 -5.60 3.08 36.20
C ALA A 276 -4.42 3.69 35.44
N VAL A 277 -4.05 3.11 34.29
CA VAL A 277 -2.96 3.61 33.44
C VAL A 277 -3.30 4.94 32.78
N LEU A 278 -4.53 5.11 32.29
CA LEU A 278 -4.93 6.27 31.46
C LEU A 278 -5.44 7.48 32.24
N ASP A 279 -5.55 7.43 33.57
CA ASP A 279 -6.28 8.41 34.38
C ASP A 279 -7.81 8.43 34.18
N THR A 280 -8.52 8.83 35.23
CA THR A 280 -9.99 8.82 35.29
C THR A 280 -10.63 9.76 34.24
N SER A 281 -9.99 10.87 33.92
CA SER A 281 -10.55 11.86 33.00
C SER A 281 -10.52 11.36 31.56
N THR A 282 -9.42 10.73 31.16
CA THR A 282 -9.24 10.15 29.83
C THR A 282 -10.15 8.93 29.64
N TRP A 283 -10.23 8.04 30.63
CA TRP A 283 -11.16 6.90 30.58
C TRP A 283 -12.62 7.35 30.46
N ARG A 284 -13.01 8.41 31.18
CA ARG A 284 -14.36 8.98 31.06
C ARG A 284 -14.63 9.50 29.65
N ARG A 285 -13.70 10.25 29.05
CA ARG A 285 -13.86 10.76 27.67
C ARG A 285 -13.93 9.64 26.64
N LEU A 286 -13.12 8.58 26.78
CA LEU A 286 -13.25 7.37 25.96
C LEU A 286 -14.65 6.74 26.11
N GLY A 287 -15.16 6.64 27.34
CA GLY A 287 -16.51 6.17 27.61
C GLY A 287 -17.60 6.99 26.90
N GLU A 288 -17.43 8.31 26.84
CA GLU A 288 -18.31 9.24 26.12
C GLU A 288 -18.25 9.01 24.60
N SER A 289 -17.06 8.84 24.03
CA SER A 289 -16.88 8.52 22.60
C SER A 289 -17.50 7.17 22.23
N TRP A 290 -17.36 6.14 23.07
CA TRP A 290 -17.98 4.83 22.85
C TRP A 290 -19.51 4.90 22.94
N ALA A 291 -20.04 5.69 23.88
CA ALA A 291 -21.48 5.91 23.99
C ALA A 291 -22.03 6.66 22.77
N ALA A 292 -21.31 7.68 22.28
CA ALA A 292 -21.66 8.39 21.05
C ALA A 292 -21.67 7.46 19.83
N ARG A 293 -20.66 6.59 19.69
CA ARG A 293 -20.61 5.57 18.64
C ARG A 293 -21.80 4.61 18.71
N HIS A 294 -22.19 4.13 19.90
CA HIS A 294 -23.42 3.33 20.06
C HIS A 294 -24.66 4.07 19.53
N VAL A 295 -24.83 5.34 19.90
CA VAL A 295 -25.97 6.17 19.46
C VAL A 295 -26.01 6.33 17.95
N PHE A 296 -24.88 6.61 17.30
CA PHE A 296 -24.83 6.77 15.84
C PHE A 296 -24.98 5.45 15.07
N THR A 297 -24.33 4.38 15.51
CA THR A 297 -24.34 3.09 14.80
C THR A 297 -25.66 2.32 14.99
N HIS A 298 -26.32 2.43 16.15
CA HIS A 298 -27.48 1.59 16.49
C HIS A 298 -28.80 2.33 16.67
N ASN A 299 -28.79 3.65 16.82
CA ASN A 299 -30.01 4.41 17.08
C ASN A 299 -30.16 5.65 16.18
N ASP A 300 -29.52 5.64 15.00
CA ASP A 300 -29.57 6.74 14.01
C ASP A 300 -29.20 8.12 14.59
N GLY A 301 -28.29 8.12 15.58
CA GLY A 301 -27.90 9.33 16.29
C GLY A 301 -28.89 9.80 17.35
N VAL A 302 -30.01 9.10 17.57
CA VAL A 302 -31.00 9.43 18.59
C VAL A 302 -30.55 8.91 19.96
N ILE A 303 -30.65 9.73 20.98
CA ILE A 303 -30.20 9.39 22.33
C ILE A 303 -31.21 8.45 22.99
N ASP A 304 -30.69 7.35 23.56
CA ASP A 304 -31.45 6.36 24.33
C ASP A 304 -31.06 6.38 25.82
N ALA A 305 -31.72 5.53 26.61
CA ALA A 305 -31.42 5.38 28.03
C ALA A 305 -30.01 4.81 28.28
N ARG A 306 -29.46 4.00 27.35
CA ARG A 306 -28.11 3.42 27.48
C ARG A 306 -27.04 4.50 27.41
N TYR A 307 -27.19 5.46 26.50
CA TYR A 307 -26.30 6.61 26.40
C TYR A 307 -26.27 7.42 27.70
N LEU A 308 -27.43 7.81 28.24
CA LEU A 308 -27.49 8.63 29.47
C LEU A 308 -26.98 7.87 30.70
N ALA A 309 -27.17 6.55 30.76
CA ALA A 309 -26.57 5.72 31.81
C ALA A 309 -25.04 5.71 31.72
N ARG A 310 -24.48 5.74 30.49
CA ARG A 310 -23.04 5.75 30.26
C ARG A 310 -22.42 7.15 30.40
N VAL A 311 -23.18 8.20 30.09
CA VAL A 311 -22.76 9.61 30.13
C VAL A 311 -23.69 10.40 31.07
N PRO A 312 -23.61 10.18 32.39
CA PRO A 312 -24.53 10.82 33.35
C PRO A 312 -24.33 12.34 33.47
N SER A 313 -23.18 12.85 33.02
CA SER A 313 -22.88 14.29 32.91
C SER A 313 -23.59 14.95 31.73
N SER A 314 -24.21 14.20 30.81
CA SER A 314 -24.84 14.76 29.63
C SER A 314 -26.11 15.56 29.99
N THR A 315 -26.25 16.73 29.38
CA THR A 315 -27.47 17.55 29.46
C THR A 315 -28.51 17.17 28.41
N ALA A 316 -28.23 16.18 27.57
CA ALA A 316 -29.10 15.75 26.49
C ALA A 316 -30.29 14.93 27.00
N ARG A 317 -31.33 14.79 26.15
CA ARG A 317 -32.57 14.09 26.49
C ARG A 317 -32.79 12.87 25.60
N ILE A 318 -33.48 11.86 26.12
CA ILE A 318 -33.95 10.73 25.31
C ILE A 318 -34.79 11.25 24.14
N GLY A 319 -34.55 10.72 22.93
CA GLY A 319 -35.21 11.17 21.70
C GLY A 319 -34.55 12.38 21.03
N GLN A 320 -33.58 13.04 21.67
CA GLN A 320 -32.79 14.09 21.03
C GLN A 320 -31.73 13.46 20.13
N ARG A 321 -31.44 14.08 18.98
CA ARG A 321 -30.29 13.70 18.16
C ARG A 321 -29.00 14.23 18.78
N LEU A 322 -28.01 13.36 18.95
CA LEU A 322 -26.66 13.72 19.39
C LEU A 322 -25.96 14.53 18.31
N THR A 323 -25.29 15.62 18.71
CA THR A 323 -24.46 16.43 17.83
C THR A 323 -23.00 16.17 18.16
N ILE A 324 -22.18 15.96 17.13
CA ILE A 324 -20.73 15.84 17.24
C ILE A 324 -20.04 16.99 16.51
N THR A 325 -18.86 17.37 16.99
CA THR A 325 -18.03 18.43 16.41
C THR A 325 -16.66 17.90 16.03
N GLU A 326 -15.96 18.62 15.16
CA GLU A 326 -14.56 18.34 14.85
C GLU A 326 -13.68 18.30 16.12
N ALA A 327 -13.87 19.25 17.04
CA ALA A 327 -13.14 19.28 18.30
C ALA A 327 -13.35 18.00 19.13
N SER A 328 -14.58 17.46 19.12
CA SER A 328 -14.88 16.19 19.79
C SER A 328 -14.15 15.02 19.14
N CYS A 329 -14.06 14.99 17.80
CA CYS A 329 -13.34 13.97 17.07
C CYS A 329 -11.83 14.03 17.34
N ARG A 330 -11.25 15.24 17.33
CA ARG A 330 -9.83 15.45 17.65
C ARG A 330 -9.50 15.02 19.07
N GLN A 331 -10.35 15.35 20.04
CA GLN A 331 -10.18 14.88 21.41
C GLN A 331 -10.28 13.35 21.50
N ALA A 332 -11.23 12.73 20.79
CA ALA A 332 -11.36 11.28 20.74
C ALA A 332 -10.13 10.60 20.13
N ILE A 333 -9.53 11.18 19.08
CA ILE A 333 -8.26 10.68 18.49
C ILE A 333 -7.14 10.72 19.55
N VAL A 334 -7.01 11.82 20.29
CA VAL A 334 -5.99 11.96 21.35
C VAL A 334 -6.20 10.93 22.47
N ASP A 335 -7.44 10.77 22.92
CA ASP A 335 -7.75 9.82 23.99
C ASP A 335 -7.53 8.36 23.53
N VAL A 336 -7.83 8.06 22.26
CA VAL A 336 -7.56 6.75 21.66
C VAL A 336 -6.07 6.51 21.43
N ASP A 337 -5.29 7.51 21.03
CA ASP A 337 -3.81 7.39 20.96
C ASP A 337 -3.23 7.02 22.33
N ALA A 338 -3.71 7.68 23.40
CA ALA A 338 -3.33 7.33 24.76
C ALA A 338 -3.68 5.87 25.09
N LEU A 339 -4.91 5.42 24.77
CA LEU A 339 -5.34 4.03 24.97
C LEU A 339 -4.49 3.04 24.18
N CYS A 340 -4.17 3.33 22.92
CA CYS A 340 -3.29 2.49 22.09
C CYS A 340 -1.91 2.35 22.71
N ARG A 341 -1.30 3.45 23.19
CA ARG A 341 -0.01 3.40 23.89
C ARG A 341 -0.08 2.59 25.18
N ALA A 342 -1.16 2.75 25.95
CA ALA A 342 -1.37 1.97 27.17
C ALA A 342 -1.50 0.48 26.88
N LEU A 343 -2.24 0.09 25.83
CA LEU A 343 -2.38 -1.30 25.38
C LEU A 343 -1.02 -1.89 24.99
N THR A 344 -0.25 -1.22 24.13
CA THR A 344 1.05 -1.69 23.68
C THR A 344 2.07 -1.82 24.83
N ALA A 345 1.92 -1.03 25.89
CA ALA A 345 2.77 -1.11 27.08
C ALA A 345 2.42 -2.28 28.04
N LEU A 346 1.34 -3.03 27.79
CA LEU A 346 0.97 -4.21 28.60
C LEU A 346 1.76 -5.49 28.24
N THR A 347 2.45 -5.47 27.09
CA THR A 347 3.33 -6.53 26.56
C THR A 347 4.79 -6.14 26.66
#